data_AF-A0A8S8YWQ0-F1
#
_entry.id   AF-A0A8S8YWQ0-F1
#
_cell.length_a   1.000
_cell.length_b   1.000
_cell.length_c   1.000
_cell.angle_alpha   90.00
_cell.angle_beta   90.00
_cell.angle_gamma   90.00
#
_symmetry.space_group_name_H-M   'P 1'
#
loop_
_entity.id
_entity.type
_entity.pdbx_description
1 polymer ?
#
loop_
_entity_poly.entity_id
_entity_poly.type
_entity_poly.pdbx_seq_one_letter_code
_entity_poly.pdbx_strand_id
1 'polypeptide(L)'
;MKRGHFRTDRDLPGRGCRLSSFISGDFDATQWENIEPFTKNLLERKLTCSVCLETLIKDASTLAEHVSEAGALLYIGMTCDTESEEKRDLFLDFVSNVRPKLSEFSDALNRRIVEHSAVGDLPDRYVLMLRGMRTDIEIFRKENIPLNVKQTELVTEAQGITGGMTVEFDGDERTFPQMSVYLESNERSVRQAAWTAMSERRMQDHERMSEIFDELVTLRHQIALNAGFESYTQYMFKAMHRFDYSIDDCLEFHDSVESVCMPLLREINRERKEALGLII
;
A
#
# COMPACT_ATOMS: atom_id res chain seq x y z
N MET A 1 39.00 -2.78 -14.11
CA MET A 1 38.01 -2.12 -14.99
C MET A 1 37.49 -0.89 -14.28
N LYS A 2 37.58 0.28 -14.92
CA LYS A 2 37.47 1.61 -14.29
C LYS A 2 36.02 1.93 -13.87
N ARG A 3 35.87 2.52 -12.69
CA ARG A 3 34.63 3.08 -12.14
C ARG A 3 34.14 4.23 -13.03
N GLY A 4 32.91 4.12 -13.52
CA GLY A 4 32.22 5.18 -14.26
C GLY A 4 31.75 6.27 -13.30
N HIS A 5 32.24 7.49 -13.52
CA HIS A 5 31.79 8.72 -12.90
C HIS A 5 30.37 9.03 -13.40
N PHE A 6 29.36 9.05 -12.52
CA PHE A 6 28.09 9.69 -12.81
C PHE A 6 28.33 11.21 -12.80
N ARG A 7 28.29 11.83 -13.98
CA ARG A 7 28.25 13.29 -14.09
C ARG A 7 26.86 13.74 -13.65
N THR A 8 26.83 14.61 -12.64
CA THR A 8 25.70 15.47 -12.34
C THR A 8 25.58 16.50 -13.46
N ASP A 9 24.53 16.42 -14.27
CA ASP A 9 24.20 17.49 -15.23
C ASP A 9 23.72 18.72 -14.45
N ARG A 10 24.69 19.54 -14.02
CA ARG A 10 24.52 20.98 -13.86
C ARG A 10 24.89 21.62 -15.20
N ASP A 11 24.05 22.56 -15.62
CA ASP A 11 24.28 23.58 -16.65
C ASP A 11 23.91 23.22 -18.10
N LEU A 12 22.61 23.40 -18.42
CA LEU A 12 22.16 23.79 -19.76
C LEU A 12 21.48 25.18 -19.69
N PRO A 13 21.93 26.18 -20.47
CA PRO A 13 21.38 27.53 -20.40
C PRO A 13 20.22 27.75 -21.39
N GLY A 14 19.11 28.26 -20.86
CA GLY A 14 18.23 29.20 -21.57
C GLY A 14 17.06 28.65 -22.38
N ARG A 15 15.88 28.54 -21.73
CA ARG A 15 14.62 29.23 -22.15
C ARG A 15 13.48 28.93 -21.16
N GLY A 16 12.93 30.00 -20.57
CA GLY A 16 11.49 30.16 -20.33
C GLY A 16 10.88 29.54 -19.07
N CYS A 17 10.60 30.39 -18.08
CA CYS A 17 9.64 30.18 -16.98
C CYS A 17 10.02 29.07 -15.97
N ARG A 18 10.65 29.45 -14.84
CA ARG A 18 10.46 28.66 -13.61
C ARG A 18 8.99 28.82 -13.24
N LEU A 19 8.14 27.87 -13.64
CA LEU A 19 6.85 27.66 -12.99
C LEU A 19 7.16 27.58 -11.50
N SER A 20 6.73 28.57 -10.71
CA SER A 20 6.83 28.42 -9.26
C SER A 20 6.02 27.18 -8.91
N SER A 21 6.68 26.16 -8.36
CA SER A 21 6.00 24.96 -7.87
C SER A 21 4.93 25.40 -6.86
N PHE A 22 3.75 24.77 -6.92
CA PHE A 22 2.65 25.02 -5.99
C PHE A 22 3.09 24.91 -4.53
N ILE A 23 4.07 24.04 -4.27
CA ILE A 23 4.79 23.88 -3.01
C ILE A 23 6.26 24.23 -3.24
N SER A 24 6.83 25.11 -2.43
CA SER A 24 8.23 25.55 -2.55
C SER A 24 9.01 25.37 -1.25
N GLY A 25 10.29 24.99 -1.33
CA GLY A 25 11.20 24.90 -0.18
C GLY A 25 11.17 23.53 0.52
N ASP A 26 11.68 23.50 1.76
CA ASP A 26 11.64 22.32 2.64
C ASP A 26 10.22 22.15 3.20
N PHE A 27 9.37 21.42 2.48
CA PHE A 27 7.99 21.13 2.86
C PHE A 27 7.90 19.81 3.63
N ASP A 28 7.62 19.88 4.92
CA ASP A 28 7.38 18.70 5.75
C ASP A 28 5.90 18.30 5.72
N ALA A 29 5.61 17.31 4.87
CA ALA A 29 4.28 16.75 4.71
C ALA A 29 3.94 15.66 5.75
N THR A 30 4.73 15.51 6.83
CA THR A 30 4.37 14.61 7.94
C THR A 30 3.45 15.27 8.97
N GLN A 31 3.32 16.60 8.94
CA GLN A 31 2.52 17.38 9.89
C GLN A 31 1.31 18.02 9.19
N TRP A 32 0.13 17.92 9.81
CA TRP A 32 -1.10 18.44 9.21
C TRP A 32 -1.07 19.96 9.05
N GLU A 33 -0.47 20.68 9.99
CA GLU A 33 -0.40 22.13 10.05
C GLU A 33 0.29 22.72 8.81
N ASN A 34 1.23 21.96 8.23
CA ASN A 34 1.93 22.33 7.00
C ASN A 34 1.06 22.06 5.75
N ILE A 35 0.25 21.01 5.77
CA ILE A 35 -0.61 20.58 4.66
C ILE A 35 -1.88 21.45 4.57
N GLU A 36 -2.44 21.83 5.72
CA GLU A 36 -3.75 22.49 5.84
C GLU A 36 -3.90 23.77 4.99
N PRO A 37 -2.89 24.66 4.88
CA PRO A 37 -3.01 25.85 4.03
C PRO A 37 -3.22 25.50 2.55
N PHE A 38 -2.59 24.42 2.07
CA PHE A 38 -2.71 23.98 0.68
C PHE A 38 -4.05 23.30 0.42
N THR A 39 -4.56 22.51 1.36
CA THR A 39 -5.89 21.89 1.24
C THR A 39 -6.99 22.96 1.25
N LYS A 40 -6.90 23.95 2.15
CA LYS A 40 -7.80 25.12 2.15
C LYS A 40 -7.74 25.87 0.82
N ASN A 41 -6.53 26.14 0.31
CA ASN A 41 -6.38 26.78 -0.99
C ASN A 41 -7.10 26.00 -2.11
N LEU A 42 -6.89 24.68 -2.20
CA LEU A 42 -7.48 23.84 -3.24
C LEU A 42 -9.02 23.77 -3.13
N LEU A 43 -9.57 23.76 -1.91
CA LEU A 43 -11.02 23.74 -1.68
C LEU A 43 -11.70 25.10 -1.92
N GLU A 44 -11.04 26.21 -1.61
CA GLU A 44 -11.65 27.55 -1.63
C GLU A 44 -11.33 28.33 -2.91
N ARG A 45 -10.30 27.95 -3.65
CA ARG A 45 -9.87 28.62 -4.89
C ARG A 45 -11.02 28.77 -5.87
N LYS A 46 -11.28 29.99 -6.32
CA LYS A 46 -12.32 30.26 -7.31
C LYS A 46 -12.01 29.57 -8.64
N LEU A 47 -12.95 28.79 -9.14
CA LEU A 47 -12.86 28.09 -10.42
C LEU A 47 -13.97 28.61 -11.34
N THR A 48 -13.62 28.96 -12.57
CA THR A 48 -14.56 29.55 -13.53
C THR A 48 -14.47 28.89 -14.91
N CYS A 49 -13.57 27.93 -15.10
CA CYS A 49 -13.23 27.40 -16.42
C CYS A 49 -12.58 26.01 -16.33
N SER A 50 -12.54 25.27 -17.45
CA SER A 50 -11.87 23.96 -17.53
C SER A 50 -10.36 24.03 -17.35
N VAL A 51 -9.69 25.05 -17.90
CA VAL A 51 -8.25 25.29 -17.67
C VAL A 51 -7.94 25.53 -16.19
N CYS A 52 -8.86 26.18 -15.49
CA CYS A 52 -8.81 26.43 -14.05
C CYS A 52 -8.88 25.10 -13.28
N LEU A 53 -9.74 24.16 -13.72
CA LEU A 53 -9.81 22.80 -13.18
C LEU A 53 -8.52 22.00 -13.46
N GLU A 54 -7.95 22.07 -14.67
CA GLU A 54 -6.68 21.40 -14.98
C GLU A 54 -5.56 21.88 -14.06
N THR A 55 -5.52 23.18 -13.77
CA THR A 55 -4.55 23.76 -12.83
C THR A 55 -4.81 23.30 -11.40
N LEU A 56 -6.07 23.22 -10.96
CA LEU A 56 -6.42 22.65 -9.66
C LEU A 56 -5.97 21.19 -9.55
N ILE A 57 -6.25 20.37 -10.56
CA ILE A 57 -5.86 18.95 -10.61
C ILE A 57 -4.34 18.82 -10.54
N LYS A 58 -3.61 19.65 -11.28
CA LYS A 58 -2.14 19.68 -11.25
C LYS A 58 -1.61 20.03 -9.86
N ASP A 59 -2.11 21.10 -9.25
CA ASP A 59 -1.65 21.53 -7.92
C ASP A 59 -2.01 20.51 -6.83
N ALA A 60 -3.18 19.88 -6.93
CA ALA A 60 -3.56 18.76 -6.07
C ALA A 60 -2.63 17.55 -6.24
N SER A 61 -2.23 17.23 -7.47
CA SER A 61 -1.22 16.19 -7.74
C SER A 61 0.11 16.52 -7.06
N THR A 62 0.59 17.76 -7.17
CA THR A 62 1.82 18.19 -6.50
C THR A 62 1.75 18.05 -4.98
N LEU A 63 0.62 18.41 -4.35
CA LEU A 63 0.43 18.17 -2.92
C LEU A 63 0.42 16.67 -2.58
N ALA A 64 -0.29 15.88 -3.38
CA ALA A 64 -0.38 14.43 -3.19
C ALA A 64 0.99 13.75 -3.32
N GLU A 65 1.85 14.20 -4.23
CA GLU A 65 3.22 13.71 -4.39
C GLU A 65 4.04 13.86 -3.11
N HIS A 66 4.06 15.07 -2.51
CA HIS A 66 4.79 15.31 -1.27
C HIS A 66 4.23 14.53 -0.08
N VAL A 67 2.91 14.46 0.06
CA VAL A 67 2.24 13.69 1.11
C VAL A 67 2.53 12.19 0.95
N SER A 68 2.50 11.69 -0.28
CA SER A 68 2.82 10.30 -0.60
C SER A 68 4.29 9.98 -0.29
N GLU A 69 5.22 10.87 -0.63
CA GLU A 69 6.65 10.72 -0.33
C GLU A 69 6.88 10.67 1.19
N ALA A 70 6.34 11.63 1.95
CA ALA A 70 6.48 11.66 3.41
C ALA A 70 5.91 10.39 4.07
N GLY A 71 4.70 9.98 3.67
CA GLY A 71 4.09 8.75 4.18
C GLY A 71 4.88 7.49 3.80
N ALA A 72 5.47 7.44 2.60
CA ALA A 72 6.31 6.33 2.16
C ALA A 72 7.62 6.26 2.96
N LEU A 73 8.26 7.39 3.22
CA LEU A 73 9.49 7.45 4.02
C LEU A 73 9.25 7.01 5.47
N LEU A 74 8.14 7.42 6.08
CA LEU A 74 7.74 6.94 7.42
C LEU A 74 7.51 5.42 7.42
N TYR A 75 6.79 4.90 6.42
CA TYR A 75 6.55 3.47 6.28
C TYR A 75 7.85 2.67 6.06
N ILE A 76 8.74 3.15 5.19
CA ILE A 76 10.06 2.55 4.95
C ILE A 76 10.87 2.56 6.25
N GLY A 77 10.91 3.68 6.96
CA GLY A 77 11.60 3.80 8.24
C GLY A 77 11.12 2.73 9.24
N MET A 78 9.81 2.65 9.45
CA MET A 78 9.18 1.66 10.33
C MET A 78 9.46 0.21 9.90
N THR A 79 9.37 -0.11 8.60
CA THR A 79 9.53 -1.49 8.12
C THR A 79 10.97 -1.96 8.00
N CYS A 80 11.94 -1.05 7.86
CA CYS A 80 13.36 -1.38 7.92
C CYS A 80 13.85 -1.66 9.34
N ASP A 81 13.14 -1.20 10.36
CA ASP A 81 13.53 -1.32 11.76
C ASP A 81 12.27 -1.44 12.64
N THR A 82 11.69 -2.64 12.64
CA THR A 82 10.41 -2.93 13.30
C THR A 82 10.49 -2.95 14.83
N GLU A 83 11.70 -2.88 15.39
CA GLU A 83 11.95 -2.80 16.84
C GLU A 83 11.98 -1.34 17.33
N SER A 84 12.14 -0.37 16.43
CA SER A 84 12.16 1.05 16.79
C SER A 84 10.76 1.58 17.10
N GLU A 85 10.49 1.81 18.39
CA GLU A 85 9.25 2.46 18.84
C GLU A 85 9.11 3.86 18.26
N GLU A 86 10.19 4.64 18.18
CA GLU A 86 10.18 5.98 17.60
C GLU A 86 9.68 5.99 16.15
N LYS A 87 10.23 5.13 15.30
CA LYS A 87 9.83 5.07 13.88
C LYS A 87 8.41 4.56 13.71
N ARG A 88 7.99 3.58 14.53
CA ARG A 88 6.62 3.10 14.59
C ARG A 88 5.67 4.22 14.97
N ASP A 89 5.98 4.96 16.04
CA ASP A 89 5.11 5.98 16.59
C ASP A 89 5.02 7.19 15.64
N LEU A 90 6.10 7.57 14.95
CA LEU A 90 6.05 8.58 13.89
C LEU A 90 5.14 8.16 12.72
N PHE A 91 5.19 6.89 12.30
CA PHE A 91 4.29 6.39 11.26
C PHE A 91 2.83 6.37 11.74
N LEU A 92 2.58 5.88 12.96
CA LEU A 92 1.24 5.81 13.52
C LEU A 92 0.65 7.20 13.80
N ASP A 93 1.46 8.18 14.18
CA ASP A 93 1.04 9.58 14.32
C ASP A 93 0.53 10.13 12.98
N PHE A 94 1.29 9.92 11.89
CA PHE A 94 0.86 10.31 10.55
C PHE A 94 -0.45 9.61 10.13
N VAL A 95 -0.57 8.31 10.43
CA VAL A 95 -1.77 7.51 10.13
C VAL A 95 -2.98 8.00 10.94
N SER A 96 -2.81 8.41 12.18
CA SER A 96 -3.92 8.76 13.09
C SER A 96 -4.29 10.24 13.04
N ASN A 97 -3.34 11.13 12.73
CA ASN A 97 -3.54 12.58 12.84
C ASN A 97 -3.54 13.32 11.50
N VAL A 98 -2.95 12.73 10.44
CA VAL A 98 -2.85 13.36 9.11
C VAL A 98 -3.74 12.66 8.09
N ARG A 99 -3.62 11.34 7.92
CA ARG A 99 -4.43 10.58 6.95
C ARG A 99 -5.95 10.76 7.07
N PRO A 100 -6.56 10.83 8.27
CA PRO A 100 -8.00 11.04 8.41
C PRO A 100 -8.46 12.36 7.79
N LYS A 101 -7.72 13.43 8.04
CA LYS A 101 -8.01 14.77 7.52
C LYS A 101 -7.79 14.83 6.00
N LEU A 102 -6.75 14.16 5.50
CA LEU A 102 -6.53 13.99 4.06
C LEU A 102 -7.65 13.18 3.38
N SER A 103 -8.22 12.19 4.05
CA SER A 103 -9.33 11.40 3.52
C SER A 103 -10.58 12.26 3.32
N GLU A 104 -10.94 13.09 4.32
CA GLU A 104 -12.05 14.05 4.19
C GLU A 104 -11.76 15.10 3.09
N PHE A 105 -10.54 15.63 3.04
CA PHE A 105 -10.11 16.56 2.00
C PHE A 105 -10.23 15.94 0.60
N SER A 106 -9.83 14.67 0.43
CA SER A 106 -9.83 13.99 -0.87
C SER A 106 -11.26 13.79 -1.39
N ASP A 107 -12.21 13.38 -0.53
CA ASP A 107 -13.63 13.29 -0.91
C ASP A 107 -14.20 14.67 -1.29
N ALA A 108 -13.91 15.70 -0.49
CA ALA A 108 -14.37 17.06 -0.77
C ALA A 108 -13.80 17.60 -2.10
N LEU A 109 -12.52 17.36 -2.38
CA LEU A 109 -11.87 17.76 -3.62
C LEU A 109 -12.43 16.98 -4.82
N ASN A 110 -12.64 15.68 -4.68
CA ASN A 110 -13.24 14.84 -5.73
C ASN A 110 -14.64 15.35 -6.10
N ARG A 111 -15.51 15.58 -5.11
CA ARG A 111 -16.85 16.16 -5.35
C ARG A 111 -16.75 17.51 -6.04
N ARG A 112 -15.88 18.40 -5.55
CA ARG A 112 -15.64 19.72 -6.16
C ARG A 112 -15.26 19.63 -7.63
N ILE A 113 -14.38 18.69 -8.01
CA ILE A 113 -13.94 18.52 -9.41
C ILE A 113 -15.07 17.91 -10.25
N VAL A 114 -15.66 16.81 -9.79
CA VAL A 114 -16.66 16.02 -10.54
C VAL A 114 -17.97 16.79 -10.75
N GLU A 115 -18.37 17.64 -9.80
CA GLU A 115 -19.61 18.41 -9.83
C GLU A 115 -19.46 19.78 -10.50
N HIS A 116 -18.22 20.21 -10.82
CA HIS A 116 -17.99 21.51 -11.43
C HIS A 116 -18.59 21.58 -12.84
N SER A 117 -19.25 22.69 -13.19
CA SER A 117 -19.96 22.86 -14.47
C SER A 117 -19.07 22.66 -15.72
N ALA A 118 -17.80 23.07 -15.62
CA ALA A 118 -16.80 22.91 -16.70
C ALA A 118 -16.11 21.53 -16.74
N VAL A 119 -16.53 20.54 -15.93
CA VAL A 119 -15.90 19.21 -15.92
C VAL A 119 -16.05 18.48 -17.26
N GLY A 120 -17.15 18.71 -17.97
CA GLY A 120 -17.41 18.14 -19.30
C GLY A 120 -16.52 18.70 -20.41
N ASP A 121 -15.88 19.85 -20.16
CA ASP A 121 -14.96 20.49 -21.09
C ASP A 121 -13.50 20.07 -20.88
N LEU A 122 -13.23 19.13 -19.95
CA LEU A 122 -11.90 18.58 -19.73
C LEU A 122 -11.49 17.65 -20.89
N PRO A 123 -10.20 17.64 -21.28
CA PRO A 123 -9.71 16.73 -22.33
C PRO A 123 -9.91 15.24 -21.99
N ASP A 124 -10.06 14.41 -23.02
CA ASP A 124 -10.31 12.95 -22.91
C ASP A 124 -9.32 12.21 -21.99
N ARG A 125 -8.09 12.71 -21.87
CA ARG A 125 -7.06 12.14 -20.97
C ARG A 125 -7.53 12.03 -19.51
N TYR A 126 -8.55 12.79 -19.11
CA TYR A 126 -9.09 12.80 -17.76
C TYR A 126 -10.27 11.85 -17.53
N VAL A 127 -10.80 11.19 -18.58
CA VAL A 127 -12.01 10.35 -18.47
C VAL A 127 -11.85 9.25 -17.41
N LEU A 128 -10.71 8.54 -17.42
CA LEU A 128 -10.46 7.47 -16.46
C LEU A 128 -10.29 8.00 -15.03
N MET A 129 -9.58 9.11 -14.85
CA MET A 129 -9.40 9.77 -13.56
C MET A 129 -10.77 10.19 -12.98
N LEU A 130 -11.64 10.80 -13.78
CA LEU A 130 -12.97 11.20 -13.36
C LEU A 130 -13.86 9.99 -13.02
N ARG A 131 -13.69 8.86 -13.71
CA ARG A 131 -14.37 7.60 -13.37
C ARG A 131 -13.90 7.09 -11.99
N GLY A 132 -12.61 7.14 -11.72
CA GLY A 132 -12.03 6.84 -10.39
C GLY A 132 -12.63 7.74 -9.31
N MET A 133 -12.56 9.06 -9.48
CA MET A 133 -13.10 10.04 -8.53
C MET A 133 -14.59 9.80 -8.22
N ARG A 134 -15.41 9.52 -9.24
CA ARG A 134 -16.84 9.18 -9.04
C ARG A 134 -17.03 7.92 -8.21
N THR A 135 -16.19 6.91 -8.43
CA THR A 135 -16.22 5.67 -7.66
C THR A 135 -15.83 5.93 -6.21
N ASP A 136 -14.79 6.73 -5.98
CA ASP A 136 -14.34 7.11 -4.63
C ASP A 136 -15.44 7.86 -3.86
N ILE A 137 -16.11 8.81 -4.52
CA ILE A 137 -17.26 9.57 -3.98
C ILE A 137 -18.41 8.63 -3.58
N GLU A 138 -18.70 7.63 -4.42
CA GLU A 138 -19.80 6.66 -4.22
C GLU A 138 -19.57 5.83 -2.95
N ILE A 139 -18.34 5.37 -2.73
CA ILE A 139 -17.98 4.45 -1.63
C ILE A 139 -17.48 5.17 -0.38
N PHE A 140 -17.19 6.47 -0.44
CA PHE A 140 -16.68 7.22 0.71
C PHE A 140 -17.69 7.29 1.85
N ARG A 141 -17.26 6.90 3.05
CA ARG A 141 -18.04 7.00 4.28
C ARG A 141 -17.16 7.53 5.39
N LYS A 142 -17.56 8.64 6.02
CA LYS A 142 -16.81 9.25 7.12
C LYS A 142 -16.62 8.30 8.30
N GLU A 143 -17.61 7.47 8.59
CA GLU A 143 -17.56 6.41 9.60
C GLU A 143 -16.50 5.32 9.33
N ASN A 144 -16.02 5.16 8.09
CA ASN A 144 -14.94 4.22 7.78
C ASN A 144 -13.54 4.77 8.11
N ILE A 145 -13.39 6.08 8.31
CA ILE A 145 -12.10 6.70 8.63
C ILE A 145 -11.46 6.10 9.90
N PRO A 146 -12.14 6.06 11.06
CA PRO A 146 -11.55 5.43 12.26
C PRO A 146 -11.29 3.93 12.09
N LEU A 147 -12.12 3.23 11.29
CA LEU A 147 -11.91 1.79 11.01
C LEU A 147 -10.62 1.57 10.20
N ASN A 148 -10.34 2.44 9.23
CA ASN A 148 -9.11 2.38 8.43
C ASN A 148 -7.84 2.68 9.26
N VAL A 149 -7.94 3.59 10.24
CA VAL A 149 -6.85 3.84 11.20
C VAL A 149 -6.60 2.58 12.02
N LYS A 150 -7.65 2.01 12.62
CA LYS A 150 -7.54 0.77 13.42
C LYS A 150 -7.00 -0.41 12.60
N GLN A 151 -7.44 -0.54 11.35
CA GLN A 151 -6.91 -1.54 10.42
C GLN A 151 -5.39 -1.38 10.24
N THR A 152 -4.92 -0.14 10.08
CA THR A 152 -3.49 0.13 9.90
C THR A 152 -2.70 -0.20 11.15
N GLU A 153 -3.21 0.16 12.34
CA GLU A 153 -2.59 -0.20 13.63
C GLU A 153 -2.41 -1.71 13.78
N LEU A 154 -3.46 -2.50 13.49
CA LEU A 154 -3.43 -3.97 13.56
C LEU A 154 -2.43 -4.58 12.57
N VAL A 155 -2.36 -4.06 11.35
CA VAL A 155 -1.38 -4.51 10.35
C VAL A 155 0.04 -4.17 10.80
N THR A 156 0.26 -2.98 11.36
CA THR A 156 1.56 -2.57 11.92
C THR A 156 1.97 -3.47 13.08
N GLU A 157 1.04 -3.82 13.97
CA GLU A 157 1.29 -4.75 15.07
C GLU A 157 1.73 -6.12 14.54
N ALA A 158 1.02 -6.67 13.55
CA ALA A 158 1.37 -7.94 12.93
C ALA A 158 2.74 -7.91 12.24
N GLN A 159 3.10 -6.79 11.61
CA GLN A 159 4.42 -6.55 11.04
C GLN A 159 5.51 -6.52 12.12
N GLY A 160 5.25 -5.91 13.27
CA GLY A 160 6.15 -5.94 14.42
C GLY A 160 6.40 -7.35 14.95
N ILE A 161 5.33 -8.13 15.15
CA ILE A 161 5.40 -9.53 15.60
C ILE A 161 6.23 -10.36 14.62
N THR A 162 5.91 -10.30 13.32
CA THR A 162 6.60 -11.10 12.30
C THR A 162 8.02 -10.63 12.03
N GLY A 163 8.29 -9.33 12.11
CA GLY A 163 9.61 -8.73 11.95
C GLY A 163 10.57 -9.10 13.08
N GLY A 164 10.06 -9.24 14.31
CA GLY A 164 10.84 -9.62 15.49
C GLY A 164 11.07 -11.14 15.66
N MET A 165 10.70 -11.97 14.68
CA MET A 165 10.91 -13.42 14.79
C MET A 165 12.37 -13.81 14.53
N THR A 166 13.04 -14.29 15.58
CA THR A 166 14.37 -14.90 15.54
C THR A 166 14.35 -16.35 16.04
N VAL A 167 15.37 -17.12 15.65
CA VAL A 167 15.64 -18.47 16.15
C VAL A 167 17.12 -18.63 16.46
N GLU A 168 17.44 -19.37 17.52
CA GLU A 168 18.80 -19.85 17.79
C GLU A 168 19.11 -21.00 16.82
N PHE A 169 20.05 -20.80 15.91
CA PHE A 169 20.42 -21.80 14.91
C PHE A 169 21.89 -21.73 14.57
N ASP A 170 22.59 -22.88 14.67
CA ASP A 170 24.03 -22.98 14.39
C ASP A 170 24.88 -22.09 15.32
N GLY A 171 24.43 -21.92 16.57
CA GLY A 171 25.14 -21.16 17.61
C GLY A 171 24.94 -19.63 17.57
N ASP A 172 24.17 -19.13 16.61
CA ASP A 172 23.82 -17.71 16.49
C ASP A 172 22.30 -17.51 16.54
N GLU A 173 21.86 -16.35 17.03
CA GLU A 173 20.51 -15.85 16.80
C GLU A 173 20.36 -15.41 15.34
N ARG A 174 19.30 -15.89 14.68
CA ARG A 174 19.03 -15.62 13.25
C ARG A 174 17.61 -15.18 12.99
N THR A 175 17.46 -14.18 12.14
CA THR A 175 16.16 -13.77 11.60
C THR A 175 15.65 -14.77 10.56
N PHE A 176 14.35 -14.77 10.29
CA PHE A 176 13.78 -15.65 9.25
C PHE A 176 14.37 -15.44 7.85
N PRO A 177 14.66 -14.22 7.38
CA PRO A 177 15.41 -14.03 6.14
C PRO A 177 16.79 -14.67 6.17
N GLN A 178 17.54 -14.56 7.28
CA GLN A 178 18.84 -15.24 7.40
C GLN A 178 18.71 -16.76 7.39
N MET A 179 17.58 -17.31 7.84
CA MET A 179 17.31 -18.75 7.82
C MET A 179 17.08 -19.32 6.41
N SER A 180 16.82 -18.50 5.39
CA SER A 180 16.51 -18.98 4.03
C SER A 180 17.64 -19.83 3.44
N VAL A 181 18.91 -19.49 3.74
CA VAL A 181 20.07 -20.24 3.25
C VAL A 181 20.11 -21.67 3.81
N TYR A 182 19.63 -21.87 5.04
CA TYR A 182 19.57 -23.18 5.67
C TYR A 182 18.43 -24.05 5.14
N LEU A 183 17.32 -23.42 4.73
CA LEU A 183 16.22 -24.09 4.03
C LEU A 183 16.63 -24.61 2.64
N GLU A 184 17.70 -24.05 2.06
CA GLU A 184 18.24 -24.44 0.75
C GLU A 184 19.51 -25.30 0.84
N SER A 185 19.97 -25.64 2.05
CA SER A 185 21.15 -26.49 2.26
C SER A 185 21.03 -27.81 1.50
N ASN A 186 22.13 -28.34 0.97
CA ASN A 186 22.16 -29.67 0.35
C ASN A 186 21.90 -30.80 1.37
N GLU A 187 22.21 -30.55 2.64
CA GLU A 187 22.02 -31.51 3.74
C GLU A 187 20.57 -31.52 4.22
N ARG A 188 19.88 -32.66 4.07
CA ARG A 188 18.47 -32.81 4.44
C ARG A 188 18.20 -32.52 5.92
N SER A 189 19.09 -32.97 6.80
CA SER A 189 18.97 -32.76 8.24
C SER A 189 18.99 -31.28 8.61
N VAL A 190 19.83 -30.48 7.92
CA VAL A 190 19.92 -29.03 8.11
C VAL A 190 18.63 -28.36 7.65
N ARG A 191 18.11 -28.69 6.46
CA ARG A 191 16.83 -28.15 5.96
C ARG A 191 15.68 -28.46 6.91
N GLN A 192 15.61 -29.70 7.39
CA GLN A 192 14.58 -30.14 8.32
C GLN A 192 14.67 -29.39 9.64
N ALA A 193 15.85 -29.29 10.24
CA ALA A 193 16.05 -28.56 11.49
C ALA A 193 15.68 -27.08 11.34
N ALA A 194 16.11 -26.43 10.25
CA ALA A 194 15.77 -25.04 9.96
C ALA A 194 14.25 -24.84 9.81
N TRP A 195 13.58 -25.70 9.04
CA TRP A 195 12.13 -25.64 8.86
C TRP A 195 11.37 -25.85 10.18
N THR A 196 11.80 -26.82 10.99
CA THR A 196 11.19 -27.09 12.30
C THR A 196 11.35 -25.89 13.23
N ALA A 197 12.57 -25.37 13.39
CA ALA A 197 12.85 -24.23 14.27
C ALA A 197 12.01 -23.00 13.89
N MET A 198 11.94 -22.66 12.60
CA MET A 198 11.13 -21.54 12.12
C MET A 198 9.62 -21.78 12.35
N SER A 199 9.15 -23.01 12.15
CA SER A 199 7.73 -23.36 12.34
C SER A 199 7.32 -23.33 13.81
N GLU A 200 8.17 -23.85 14.70
CA GLU A 200 7.98 -23.80 16.15
C GLU A 200 7.96 -22.35 16.65
N ARG A 201 8.90 -21.51 16.19
CA ARG A 201 8.92 -20.09 16.53
C ARG A 201 7.65 -19.37 16.07
N ARG A 202 7.18 -19.59 14.83
CA ARG A 202 5.91 -19.01 14.36
C ARG A 202 4.73 -19.43 15.25
N MET A 203 4.71 -20.68 15.68
CA MET A 203 3.63 -21.21 16.50
C MET A 203 3.54 -20.54 17.88
N GLN A 204 4.63 -19.97 18.39
CA GLN A 204 4.60 -19.22 19.66
C GLN A 204 3.74 -17.95 19.58
N ASP A 205 3.66 -17.31 18.41
CA ASP A 205 2.89 -16.06 18.22
C ASP A 205 1.51 -16.30 17.54
N HIS A 206 1.11 -17.56 17.33
CA HIS A 206 -0.06 -17.89 16.52
C HIS A 206 -1.37 -17.34 17.11
N GLU A 207 -1.50 -17.28 18.45
CA GLU A 207 -2.72 -16.80 19.11
C GLU A 207 -2.98 -15.34 18.73
N ARG A 208 -2.02 -14.45 19.01
CA ARG A 208 -2.18 -13.02 18.70
C ARG A 208 -2.30 -12.77 17.21
N MET A 209 -1.55 -13.49 16.38
CA MET A 209 -1.66 -13.39 14.92
C MET A 209 -3.05 -13.80 14.40
N SER A 210 -3.68 -14.80 15.02
CA SER A 210 -5.04 -15.23 14.67
C SER A 210 -6.08 -14.22 15.13
N GLU A 211 -5.96 -13.69 16.34
CA GLU A 211 -6.83 -12.62 16.86
C GLU A 211 -6.78 -11.38 15.97
N ILE A 212 -5.59 -10.92 15.59
CA ILE A 212 -5.42 -9.79 14.66
C ILE A 212 -6.15 -10.07 13.34
N PHE A 213 -6.05 -11.30 12.82
CA PHE A 213 -6.73 -11.67 11.59
C PHE A 213 -8.26 -11.60 11.73
N ASP A 214 -8.81 -12.12 12.82
CA ASP A 214 -10.26 -12.08 13.11
C ASP A 214 -10.77 -10.63 13.31
N GLU A 215 -10.00 -9.79 14.00
CA GLU A 215 -10.27 -8.36 14.14
C GLU A 215 -10.28 -7.67 12.76
N LEU A 216 -9.29 -7.95 11.91
CA LEU A 216 -9.21 -7.40 10.56
C LEU A 216 -10.37 -7.85 9.67
N VAL A 217 -10.79 -9.12 9.75
CA VAL A 217 -11.96 -9.62 9.00
C VAL A 217 -13.23 -8.87 9.42
N THR A 218 -13.44 -8.71 10.72
CA THR A 218 -14.60 -8.01 11.27
C THR A 218 -14.61 -6.53 10.84
N LEU A 219 -13.49 -5.82 10.99
CA LEU A 219 -13.36 -4.42 10.59
C LEU A 219 -13.62 -4.22 9.09
N ARG A 220 -13.02 -5.07 8.26
CA ARG A 220 -13.18 -5.02 6.79
C ARG A 220 -14.62 -5.29 6.36
N HIS A 221 -15.28 -6.24 7.01
CA HIS A 221 -16.70 -6.46 6.76
C HIS A 221 -17.53 -5.22 7.12
N GLN A 222 -17.28 -4.58 8.27
CA GLN A 222 -17.97 -3.35 8.65
C GLN A 222 -17.73 -2.20 7.66
N ILE A 223 -16.48 -2.03 7.19
CA ILE A 223 -16.13 -1.03 6.16
C ILE A 223 -16.99 -1.23 4.90
N ALA A 224 -17.18 -2.47 4.47
CA ALA A 224 -17.99 -2.82 3.32
C ALA A 224 -19.48 -2.52 3.54
N LEU A 225 -20.02 -2.93 4.69
CA LEU A 225 -21.42 -2.69 5.05
C LEU A 225 -21.76 -1.21 5.09
N ASN A 226 -20.91 -0.38 5.70
CA ASN A 226 -21.07 1.08 5.74
C ASN A 226 -21.14 1.69 4.33
N ALA A 227 -20.37 1.14 3.39
CA ALA A 227 -20.38 1.58 1.99
C ALA A 227 -21.53 0.98 1.17
N GLY A 228 -22.36 0.10 1.74
CA GLY A 228 -23.52 -0.51 1.08
C GLY A 228 -23.24 -1.82 0.34
N PHE A 229 -22.13 -2.50 0.65
CA PHE A 229 -21.76 -3.78 0.05
C PHE A 229 -22.02 -4.95 1.01
N GLU A 230 -22.38 -6.11 0.45
CA GLU A 230 -22.62 -7.32 1.23
C GLU A 230 -21.32 -7.97 1.72
N SER A 231 -20.21 -7.75 1.02
CA SER A 231 -18.91 -8.32 1.36
C SER A 231 -17.76 -7.36 1.07
N TYR A 232 -16.65 -7.55 1.80
CA TYR A 232 -15.44 -6.77 1.57
C TYR A 232 -14.82 -7.01 0.18
N THR A 233 -15.04 -8.18 -0.41
CA THR A 233 -14.61 -8.47 -1.79
C THR A 233 -15.26 -7.52 -2.80
N GLN A 234 -16.58 -7.33 -2.73
CA GLN A 234 -17.30 -6.41 -3.62
C GLN A 234 -16.85 -4.95 -3.41
N TYR A 235 -16.73 -4.52 -2.15
CA TYR A 235 -16.19 -3.20 -1.81
C TYR A 235 -14.79 -3.00 -2.40
N MET A 236 -13.90 -3.97 -2.23
CA MET A 236 -12.52 -3.87 -2.69
C MET A 236 -12.39 -3.86 -4.21
N PHE A 237 -13.27 -4.53 -4.96
CA PHE A 237 -13.31 -4.40 -6.42
C PHE A 237 -13.58 -2.96 -6.86
N LYS A 238 -14.52 -2.28 -6.18
CA LYS A 238 -14.80 -0.86 -6.41
C LYS A 238 -13.65 0.02 -5.94
N ALA A 239 -13.14 -0.19 -4.73
CA ALA A 239 -12.07 0.62 -4.14
C ALA A 239 -10.73 0.52 -4.90
N MET A 240 -10.44 -0.62 -5.54
CA MET A 240 -9.26 -0.79 -6.41
C MET A 240 -9.49 -0.35 -7.86
N HIS A 241 -10.64 0.27 -8.16
CA HIS A 241 -10.99 0.71 -9.52
C HIS A 241 -10.88 -0.41 -10.57
N ARG A 242 -11.26 -1.64 -10.21
CA ARG A 242 -11.27 -2.79 -11.13
C ARG A 242 -12.45 -2.66 -12.09
N PHE A 243 -12.20 -1.95 -13.18
CA PHE A 243 -13.23 -1.56 -14.14
C PHE A 243 -13.43 -2.54 -15.31
N ASP A 244 -12.42 -3.37 -15.58
CA ASP A 244 -12.31 -4.14 -16.81
C ASP A 244 -12.46 -5.65 -16.59
N TYR A 245 -12.65 -6.09 -15.34
CA TYR A 245 -12.94 -7.47 -14.97
C TYR A 245 -13.74 -7.54 -13.66
N SER A 246 -14.43 -8.65 -13.48
CA SER A 246 -15.35 -8.94 -12.39
C SER A 246 -14.80 -9.99 -11.42
N ILE A 247 -15.54 -10.25 -10.34
CA ILE A 247 -15.24 -11.35 -9.41
C ILE A 247 -15.34 -12.69 -10.13
N ASP A 248 -16.33 -12.86 -11.01
CA ASP A 248 -16.56 -14.11 -11.74
C ASP A 248 -15.42 -14.40 -12.71
N ASP A 249 -14.86 -13.38 -13.38
CA ASP A 249 -13.68 -13.55 -14.23
C ASP A 249 -12.46 -14.04 -13.42
N CYS A 250 -12.31 -13.59 -12.17
CA CYS A 250 -11.26 -14.11 -11.29
C CYS A 250 -11.51 -15.57 -10.91
N LEU A 251 -12.76 -15.96 -10.64
CA LEU A 251 -13.10 -17.35 -10.30
C LEU A 251 -12.87 -18.29 -11.49
N GLU A 252 -13.29 -17.89 -12.70
CA GLU A 252 -13.00 -18.63 -13.93
C GLU A 252 -11.49 -18.77 -14.18
N PHE A 253 -10.73 -17.69 -13.91
CA PHE A 253 -9.27 -17.76 -13.98
C PHE A 253 -8.68 -18.73 -12.95
N HIS A 254 -9.20 -18.77 -11.71
CA HIS A 254 -8.77 -19.73 -10.69
C HIS A 254 -9.03 -21.18 -11.13
N ASP A 255 -10.22 -21.47 -11.69
CA ASP A 255 -10.57 -22.79 -12.22
C ASP A 255 -9.63 -23.20 -13.38
N SER A 256 -9.26 -22.24 -14.22
CA SER A 256 -8.30 -22.45 -15.30
C SER A 256 -6.90 -22.78 -14.77
N VAL A 257 -6.43 -22.05 -13.73
CA VAL A 257 -5.16 -22.35 -13.06
C VAL A 257 -5.20 -23.72 -12.40
N GLU A 258 -6.30 -24.08 -11.73
CA GLU A 258 -6.46 -25.40 -11.12
C GLU A 258 -6.40 -26.52 -12.15
N SER A 259 -7.15 -26.40 -13.24
CA SER A 259 -7.24 -27.45 -14.27
C SER A 259 -5.97 -27.59 -15.11
N VAL A 260 -5.25 -26.50 -15.38
CA VAL A 260 -4.09 -26.50 -16.30
C VAL A 260 -2.75 -26.49 -15.56
N CYS A 261 -2.57 -25.60 -14.58
CA CYS A 261 -1.28 -25.41 -13.93
C CYS A 261 -1.01 -26.44 -12.83
N MET A 262 -2.03 -26.88 -12.08
CA MET A 262 -1.81 -27.83 -10.99
C MET A 262 -1.33 -29.21 -11.44
N PRO A 263 -1.80 -29.79 -12.57
CA PRO A 263 -1.21 -31.01 -13.11
C PRO A 263 0.29 -30.86 -13.42
N LEU A 264 0.69 -29.76 -14.04
CA LEU A 264 2.09 -29.47 -14.35
C LEU A 264 2.93 -29.31 -13.08
N LEU A 265 2.42 -28.59 -12.07
CA LEU A 265 3.10 -28.44 -10.79
C LEU A 265 3.30 -29.78 -10.07
N ARG A 266 2.30 -30.68 -10.13
CA ARG A 266 2.39 -32.04 -9.57
C ARG A 266 3.47 -32.86 -10.30
N GLU A 267 3.57 -32.74 -11.62
CA GLU A 267 4.61 -33.39 -12.41
C GLU A 267 6.01 -32.87 -12.06
N ILE A 268 6.21 -31.56 -12.05
CA ILE A 268 7.48 -30.92 -11.64
C ILE A 268 7.90 -31.38 -10.23
N ASN A 269 6.95 -31.43 -9.29
CA ASN A 269 7.23 -31.90 -7.93
C ASN A 269 7.55 -33.40 -7.87
N ARG A 270 6.94 -34.23 -8.72
CA ARG A 270 7.27 -35.66 -8.85
C ARG A 270 8.71 -35.83 -9.37
N GLU A 271 9.05 -35.14 -10.46
CA GLU A 271 10.40 -35.17 -11.04
C GLU A 271 11.44 -34.67 -10.02
N ARG A 272 11.14 -33.60 -9.29
CA ARG A 272 12.01 -33.09 -8.22
C ARG A 272 12.18 -34.11 -7.10
N LYS A 273 11.11 -34.81 -6.68
CA LYS A 273 11.17 -35.87 -5.66
C LYS A 273 12.06 -37.03 -6.11
N GLU A 274 11.93 -37.46 -7.37
CA GLU A 274 12.75 -38.51 -7.98
C GLU A 274 14.23 -38.08 -8.08
N ALA A 275 14.51 -36.88 -8.57
CA ALA A 275 15.86 -36.34 -8.67
C ALA A 275 16.58 -36.22 -7.30
N LEU A 276 15.82 -35.96 -6.24
CA LEU A 276 16.33 -35.90 -4.86
C LEU A 276 16.39 -37.27 -4.18
N GLY A 277 15.96 -38.36 -4.84
CA GLY A 277 15.95 -39.70 -4.27
C GLY A 277 15.01 -39.87 -3.07
N LEU A 278 13.97 -39.04 -2.95
CA LEU A 278 13.05 -39.02 -1.80
C LEU A 278 11.86 -39.98 -1.96
N ILE A 279 12.08 -41.14 -2.58
CA ILE A 279 11.05 -42.17 -2.74
C ILE A 279 10.77 -42.75 -1.34
N ILE A 280 9.50 -42.66 -0.91
CA ILE A 280 8.99 -43.21 0.36
C ILE A 280 8.59 -44.66 0.10
#